data_AF-A0AAJ4K9B6-F1
#
_entry.id   AF-A0AAJ4K9B6-F1
#
_cell.length_a   1.000
_cell.length_b   1.000
_cell.length_c   1.000
_cell.angle_alpha   90.00
_cell.angle_beta   90.00
_cell.angle_gamma   90.00
#
_symmetry.space_group_name_H-M   'P 1'
#
loop_
_entity.id
_entity.type
_entity.pdbx_description
1 polymer ?
#
loop_
_entity_poly.entity_id
_entity_poly.type
_entity_poly.pdbx_seq_one_letter_code
_entity_poly.pdbx_strand_id
1 'polypeptide(L)'
;MKLKNTLLASALLAATALSANAATELTPEQAAATKPYDSVTIVGRFNSIGDAVNAASKRADKEGAAAFYVVDNSEYGSSGNQRVTVALYKENAPKAEVQKNRVINNVMELPKEQAVMLEPFDTVTVQGFYRSQPDVNDAITKAAKAKGADSYYIVRQIDANDGGNQRITAYVYKKDAKKRILQSPDAIPANSEAGRAAIAKGGEEAKKVEIPGVATSAAPGASVAGVGRFFETQTTKGGRYSVTLNDGTKIEELNNATAAQMVPFDSIKFTGNYGNMTEISYQVAKRAAKKGAKYYHITRQWQERGNNITISADLYK
;
A
#
# COMPACT_ATOMS: atom_id res chain seq x y z
N MET A 1 22.94 4.19 1.95
CA MET A 1 22.20 4.96 2.98
C MET A 1 20.76 5.07 2.53
N LYS A 2 19.81 4.66 3.39
CA LYS A 2 18.37 4.68 3.12
C LYS A 2 17.86 6.12 3.18
N LEU A 3 17.33 6.64 2.08
CA LEU A 3 16.61 7.92 2.08
C LEU A 3 15.35 7.75 2.92
N LYS A 4 15.33 8.40 4.09
CA LYS A 4 14.12 8.58 4.88
C LYS A 4 13.36 9.72 4.20
N ASN A 5 12.42 9.37 3.32
CA ASN A 5 11.56 10.33 2.64
C ASN A 5 10.51 10.85 3.65
N THR A 6 10.82 11.95 4.33
CA THR A 6 9.79 12.78 4.97
C THR A 6 9.09 13.52 3.83
N LEU A 7 8.07 12.88 3.26
CA LEU A 7 7.26 13.38 2.15
C LEU A 7 6.49 14.64 2.58
N LEU A 8 7.06 15.82 2.34
CA LEU A 8 6.27 17.05 2.23
C LEU A 8 5.73 17.11 0.80
N ALA A 9 4.69 16.33 0.53
CA ALA A 9 3.84 16.58 -0.61
C ALA A 9 3.07 17.87 -0.33
N SER A 10 3.49 18.98 -0.93
CA SER A 10 2.58 20.11 -1.19
C SER A 10 1.43 19.52 -1.98
N ALA A 11 0.24 19.44 -1.39
CA ALA A 11 -0.96 19.09 -2.13
C ALA A 11 -1.01 20.00 -3.35
N LEU A 12 -1.09 19.41 -4.57
CA LEU A 12 -1.28 20.14 -5.82
C LEU A 12 -2.36 21.20 -5.59
N LEU A 13 -1.96 22.46 -5.41
CA LEU A 13 -2.88 23.57 -5.47
C LEU A 13 -3.30 23.63 -6.92
N ALA A 14 -4.48 23.07 -7.20
CA ALA A 14 -5.21 23.28 -8.43
C ALA A 14 -5.44 24.79 -8.58
N ALA A 15 -4.52 25.45 -9.25
CA ALA A 15 -4.69 26.77 -9.80
C ALA A 15 -4.18 26.70 -11.23
N THR A 16 -5.13 26.50 -12.14
CA THR A 16 -4.99 26.81 -13.56
C THR A 16 -4.45 28.23 -13.72
N ALA A 17 -3.15 28.35 -13.98
CA ALA A 17 -2.56 29.52 -14.60
C ALA A 17 -1.45 29.02 -15.52
N LEU A 18 -1.77 28.88 -16.81
CA LEU A 18 -0.76 28.72 -17.85
C LEU A 18 0.05 30.03 -17.93
N SER A 19 1.10 30.16 -17.12
CA SER A 19 2.24 30.99 -17.49
C SER A 19 3.22 30.09 -18.23
N ALA A 20 3.41 30.32 -19.53
CA ALA A 20 4.20 29.49 -20.43
C ALA A 20 5.71 29.37 -20.09
N ASN A 21 6.16 29.90 -18.95
CA ASN A 21 7.57 30.01 -18.57
C ASN A 21 7.84 29.75 -17.07
N ALA A 22 6.97 29.00 -16.38
CA ALA A 22 7.21 28.60 -14.99
C ALA A 22 7.38 27.07 -14.87
N ALA A 23 8.43 26.63 -14.18
CA ALA A 23 8.79 25.26 -13.97
C ALA A 23 7.67 24.61 -13.17
N THR A 24 7.18 23.47 -13.65
CA THR A 24 6.04 22.78 -13.03
C THR A 24 6.51 21.92 -11.85
N GLU A 25 5.80 21.97 -10.72
CA GLU A 25 6.09 21.06 -9.60
C GLU A 25 5.63 19.63 -9.95
N LEU A 26 6.53 18.67 -9.86
CA LEU A 26 6.23 17.25 -10.07
C LEU A 26 5.60 16.63 -8.84
N THR A 27 4.71 15.66 -9.05
CA THR A 27 4.28 14.77 -7.96
C THR A 27 5.44 13.85 -7.52
N PRO A 28 5.40 13.29 -6.31
CA PRO A 28 6.40 12.31 -5.87
C PRO A 28 6.56 11.12 -6.84
N GLU A 29 5.47 10.69 -7.46
CA GLU A 29 5.45 9.58 -8.43
C GLU A 29 6.14 9.97 -9.75
N GLN A 30 5.85 11.17 -10.27
CA GLN A 30 6.49 11.70 -11.48
C GLN A 30 7.98 11.93 -11.26
N ALA A 31 8.34 12.50 -10.11
CA ALA A 31 9.73 12.72 -9.70
C ALA A 31 10.49 11.38 -9.54
N ALA A 32 9.88 10.36 -8.94
CA ALA A 32 10.50 9.04 -8.80
C ALA A 32 10.66 8.30 -10.15
N ALA A 33 9.80 8.59 -11.13
CA ALA A 33 9.83 7.96 -12.45
C ALA A 33 10.84 8.61 -13.43
N THR A 34 11.39 9.78 -13.10
CA THR A 34 12.25 10.58 -13.98
C THR A 34 13.58 10.90 -13.30
N LYS A 35 14.65 11.05 -14.08
CA LYS A 35 15.98 11.37 -13.56
C LYS A 35 16.16 12.90 -13.54
N PRO A 36 16.39 13.53 -12.39
CA PRO A 36 16.76 14.94 -12.36
C PRO A 36 18.13 15.12 -13.02
N TYR A 37 18.32 16.23 -13.73
CA TYR A 37 19.61 16.56 -14.32
C TYR A 37 20.52 17.28 -13.31
N ASP A 38 19.95 17.94 -12.31
CA ASP A 38 20.67 18.67 -11.28
C ASP A 38 19.81 18.81 -9.99
N SER A 39 20.44 19.23 -8.89
CA SER A 39 19.78 19.57 -7.64
C SER A 39 20.33 20.87 -7.06
N VAL A 40 19.45 21.77 -6.63
CA VAL A 40 19.81 23.06 -6.06
C VAL A 40 19.27 23.19 -4.64
N THR A 41 20.00 23.94 -3.81
CA THR A 41 19.60 24.21 -2.43
C THR A 41 19.33 25.70 -2.25
N ILE A 42 18.21 26.03 -1.62
CA ILE A 42 17.79 27.39 -1.31
C ILE A 42 17.77 27.53 0.21
N VAL A 43 18.45 28.54 0.74
CA VAL A 43 18.39 28.90 2.15
C VAL A 43 17.65 30.20 2.29
N GLY A 44 16.63 30.23 3.13
CA GLY A 44 15.82 31.43 3.34
C GLY A 44 14.89 31.29 4.52
N ARG A 45 14.25 32.39 4.89
CA ARG A 45 13.17 32.40 5.88
C ARG A 45 11.85 32.28 5.13
N PHE A 46 11.24 31.11 5.19
CA PHE A 46 9.94 30.85 4.59
C PHE A 46 8.89 30.79 5.70
N ASN A 47 7.85 31.62 5.59
CA ASN A 47 6.78 31.67 6.59
C ASN A 47 5.73 30.58 6.34
N SER A 48 5.70 30.02 5.12
CA SER A 48 4.82 28.94 4.72
C SER A 48 5.49 27.98 3.74
N ILE A 49 4.93 26.78 3.59
CA ILE A 49 5.35 25.81 2.57
C ILE A 49 5.19 26.41 1.17
N GLY A 50 4.12 27.18 0.93
CA GLY A 50 3.90 27.86 -0.35
C GLY A 50 5.01 28.86 -0.69
N ASP A 51 5.58 29.57 0.29
CA ASP A 51 6.70 30.47 0.08
C ASP A 51 7.97 29.72 -0.34
N ALA A 52 8.22 28.57 0.29
CA ALA A 52 9.34 27.68 -0.05
C ALA A 52 9.19 27.10 -1.47
N VAL A 53 7.98 26.66 -1.83
CA VAL A 53 7.66 26.13 -3.17
C VAL A 53 7.76 27.22 -4.24
N ASN A 54 7.26 28.42 -3.97
CA ASN A 54 7.41 29.56 -4.88
C ASN A 54 8.87 29.95 -5.10
N ALA A 55 9.70 29.90 -4.05
CA ALA A 55 11.14 30.10 -4.17
C ALA A 55 11.81 28.97 -4.98
N ALA A 56 11.39 27.73 -4.78
CA ALA A 56 11.84 26.56 -5.54
C ALA A 56 11.49 26.67 -7.04
N SER A 57 10.26 27.05 -7.37
CA SER A 57 9.79 27.27 -8.74
C SER A 57 10.63 28.35 -9.44
N LYS A 58 10.76 29.54 -8.84
CA LYS A 58 11.58 30.63 -9.39
C LYS A 58 13.05 30.23 -9.57
N ARG A 59 13.59 29.43 -8.65
CA ARG A 59 14.95 28.95 -8.78
C ARG A 59 15.06 27.94 -9.92
N ALA A 60 14.13 27.00 -10.03
CA ALA A 60 14.09 26.02 -11.10
C ALA A 60 13.98 26.68 -12.48
N ASP A 61 13.16 27.72 -12.61
CA ASP A 61 13.07 28.53 -13.83
C ASP A 61 14.39 29.18 -14.21
N LYS A 62 15.06 29.79 -13.22
CA LYS A 62 16.35 30.44 -13.44
C LYS A 62 17.43 29.46 -13.90
N GLU A 63 17.35 28.21 -13.46
CA GLU A 63 18.24 27.13 -13.87
C GLU A 63 17.81 26.45 -15.18
N GLY A 64 16.74 26.94 -15.81
CA GLY A 64 16.20 26.42 -17.07
C GLY A 64 15.63 25.00 -16.95
N ALA A 65 15.02 24.68 -15.81
CA ALA A 65 14.28 23.45 -15.60
C ALA A 65 12.86 23.60 -16.17
N ALA A 66 12.35 22.54 -16.80
CA ALA A 66 10.94 22.49 -17.20
C ALA A 66 10.03 22.09 -16.03
N ALA A 67 10.59 21.30 -15.10
CA ALA A 67 9.88 20.87 -13.91
C ALA A 67 10.84 20.75 -12.71
N PHE A 68 10.29 20.76 -11.50
CA PHE A 68 11.04 20.67 -10.26
C PHE A 68 10.33 19.82 -9.21
N TYR A 69 11.08 19.33 -8.22
CA TYR A 69 10.51 18.63 -7.07
C TYR A 69 11.25 19.01 -5.80
N VAL A 70 10.52 19.41 -4.75
CA VAL A 70 11.12 19.68 -3.43
C VAL A 70 11.43 18.35 -2.75
N VAL A 71 12.72 18.03 -2.65
CA VAL A 71 13.22 16.76 -2.10
C VAL A 71 13.24 16.80 -0.58
N ASP A 72 13.59 17.95 -0.01
CA ASP A 72 13.77 18.14 1.43
C ASP A 72 13.51 19.60 1.80
N ASN A 73 12.89 19.82 2.96
CA ASN A 73 12.80 21.12 3.62
C ASN A 73 13.14 20.91 5.09
N SER A 74 14.30 21.42 5.51
CA SER A 74 14.84 21.25 6.85
C SER A 74 15.19 22.60 7.46
N GLU A 75 15.12 22.72 8.78
CA GLU A 75 15.70 23.87 9.48
C GLU A 75 17.20 24.00 9.19
N TYR A 76 17.67 25.24 9.08
CA TYR A 76 19.05 25.57 8.77
C TYR A 76 19.64 26.46 9.86
N GLY A 77 20.38 25.82 10.76
CA GLY A 77 20.95 26.46 11.94
C GLY A 77 19.88 26.91 12.94
N SER A 78 20.29 27.69 13.95
CA SER A 78 19.41 28.12 15.04
C SER A 78 18.68 29.44 14.78
N SER A 79 18.78 30.01 13.57
CA SER A 79 18.27 31.35 13.23
C SER A 79 16.82 31.37 12.73
N GLY A 80 16.15 30.21 12.68
CA GLY A 80 14.81 30.06 12.09
C GLY A 80 14.79 30.12 10.57
N ASN A 81 15.95 30.01 9.92
CA ASN A 81 16.04 29.82 8.48
C ASN A 81 15.75 28.36 8.12
N GLN A 82 15.25 28.14 6.91
CA GLN A 82 15.01 26.84 6.32
C GLN A 82 15.93 26.64 5.11
N ARG A 83 16.31 25.39 4.90
CA ARG A 83 17.06 24.91 3.74
C ARG A 83 16.15 23.98 2.94
N VAL A 84 15.89 24.36 1.70
CA VAL A 84 15.02 23.65 0.77
C VAL A 84 15.89 23.07 -0.34
N THR A 85 15.89 21.75 -0.50
CA THR A 85 16.60 21.07 -1.59
C THR A 85 15.61 20.73 -2.70
N VAL A 86 15.94 21.11 -3.93
CA VAL A 86 15.06 21.03 -5.09
C VAL A 86 15.76 20.24 -6.19
N ALA A 87 15.13 19.18 -6.67
CA ALA A 87 15.55 18.43 -7.85
C ALA A 87 15.00 19.10 -9.12
N LEU A 88 15.81 19.19 -10.17
CA LEU A 88 15.50 19.88 -11.41
C LEU A 88 15.41 18.91 -12.59
N TYR A 89 14.39 19.09 -13.43
CA TYR A 89 14.07 18.18 -14.53
C TYR A 89 13.95 18.95 -15.85
N LYS A 90 14.43 18.33 -16.94
CA LYS A 90 14.20 18.80 -18.31
C LYS A 90 12.85 18.28 -18.82
N GLU A 91 12.31 18.90 -19.85
CA GLU A 91 11.02 18.51 -20.46
C GLU A 91 11.02 17.04 -20.93
N ASN A 92 12.18 16.56 -21.41
CA ASN A 92 12.40 15.18 -21.81
C ASN A 92 13.35 14.44 -20.84
N ALA A 93 13.16 14.62 -19.53
CA ALA A 93 13.97 13.94 -18.52
C ALA A 93 13.94 12.42 -18.75
N PRO A 94 15.12 11.75 -18.83
CA PRO A 94 15.16 10.31 -19.03
C PRO A 94 14.50 9.62 -17.84
N LYS A 95 13.86 8.46 -18.09
CA LYS A 95 13.26 7.67 -17.02
C LYS A 95 14.33 7.32 -15.98
N ALA A 96 13.95 7.36 -14.71
CA ALA A 96 14.82 6.93 -13.64
C ALA A 96 15.31 5.50 -13.89
N GLU A 97 16.60 5.25 -13.65
CA GLU A 97 17.15 3.91 -13.78
C GLU A 97 16.47 3.00 -12.76
N VAL A 98 15.70 2.02 -13.25
CA VAL A 98 15.12 0.98 -12.40
C VAL A 98 16.29 0.24 -11.77
N GLN A 99 16.43 0.32 -10.44
CA GLN A 99 17.44 -0.45 -9.73
C GLN A 99 17.28 -1.92 -10.12
N LYS A 100 18.34 -2.50 -10.70
CA LYS A 100 18.31 -3.89 -11.11
C LYS A 100 18.21 -4.76 -9.87
N ASN A 101 17.31 -5.75 -9.92
CA ASN A 101 17.18 -6.74 -8.87
C ASN A 101 18.49 -7.52 -8.68
N ARG A 102 18.75 -7.91 -7.44
CA ARG A 102 19.91 -8.75 -7.12
C ARG A 102 19.71 -10.14 -7.74
N VAL A 103 20.78 -10.71 -8.28
CA VAL A 103 20.79 -12.08 -8.80
C VAL A 103 21.83 -12.88 -8.02
N ILE A 104 21.42 -14.03 -7.48
CA ILE A 104 22.25 -14.93 -6.68
C ILE A 104 22.06 -16.34 -7.23
N ASN A 105 23.16 -17.03 -7.53
CA ASN A 105 23.12 -18.38 -8.11
C ASN A 105 22.31 -18.48 -9.43
N ASN A 106 22.20 -17.39 -10.20
CA ASN A 106 21.33 -17.22 -11.37
C ASN A 106 19.82 -17.22 -11.07
N VAL A 107 19.44 -16.93 -9.82
CA VAL A 107 18.05 -16.74 -9.40
C VAL A 107 17.89 -15.31 -8.90
N MET A 108 16.93 -14.58 -9.44
CA MET A 108 16.69 -13.18 -9.13
C MET A 108 15.87 -13.01 -7.85
N GLU A 109 16.33 -12.15 -6.94
CA GLU A 109 15.57 -11.74 -5.76
C GLU A 109 14.57 -10.67 -6.16
N LEU A 110 13.27 -10.97 -6.03
CA LEU A 110 12.21 -10.01 -6.31
C LEU A 110 11.94 -9.16 -5.07
N PRO A 111 11.76 -7.83 -5.22
CA PRO A 111 11.13 -7.04 -4.18
C PRO A 111 9.63 -7.35 -4.10
N LYS A 112 9.00 -7.01 -2.97
CA LYS A 112 7.59 -7.34 -2.69
C LYS A 112 6.66 -6.86 -3.79
N GLU A 113 6.88 -5.64 -4.28
CA GLU A 113 6.06 -4.96 -5.29
C GLU A 113 6.05 -5.70 -6.63
N GLN A 114 7.16 -6.36 -6.98
CA GLN A 114 7.24 -7.19 -8.19
C GLN A 114 6.69 -8.59 -7.93
N ALA A 115 7.01 -9.17 -6.77
CA ALA A 115 6.56 -10.51 -6.39
C ALA A 115 5.03 -10.63 -6.30
N VAL A 116 4.34 -9.60 -5.77
CA VAL A 116 2.86 -9.61 -5.69
C VAL A 116 2.21 -9.68 -7.07
N MET A 117 2.87 -9.18 -8.11
CA MET A 117 2.35 -9.13 -9.48
C MET A 117 2.55 -10.44 -10.24
N LEU A 118 3.26 -11.43 -9.70
CA LEU A 118 3.61 -12.68 -10.39
C LEU A 118 2.98 -13.89 -9.70
N GLU A 119 2.58 -14.89 -10.48
CA GLU A 119 2.10 -16.17 -9.97
C GLU A 119 3.30 -17.05 -9.62
N PRO A 120 3.48 -17.42 -8.33
CA PRO A 120 4.48 -18.41 -7.98
C PRO A 120 4.03 -19.78 -8.48
N PHE A 121 4.98 -20.62 -8.91
CA PHE A 121 4.66 -21.99 -9.34
C PHE A 121 4.91 -23.01 -8.23
N ASP A 122 5.80 -22.70 -7.28
CA ASP A 122 6.10 -23.53 -6.12
C ASP A 122 6.63 -22.66 -4.97
N THR A 123 6.90 -23.29 -3.83
CA THR A 123 7.65 -22.71 -2.69
C THR A 123 8.90 -23.53 -2.42
N VAL A 124 9.91 -22.90 -1.82
CA VAL A 124 11.07 -23.59 -1.24
C VAL A 124 11.16 -23.24 0.22
N THR A 125 11.43 -24.24 1.06
CA THR A 125 11.68 -24.03 2.48
C THR A 125 13.06 -24.57 2.81
N VAL A 126 13.85 -23.76 3.50
CA VAL A 126 15.16 -24.15 4.05
C VAL A 126 15.12 -23.96 5.56
N GLN A 127 15.82 -24.83 6.28
CA GLN A 127 15.92 -24.78 7.72
C GLN A 127 17.37 -24.98 8.12
N GLY A 128 17.87 -24.13 9.00
CA GLY A 128 19.25 -24.20 9.47
C GLY A 128 19.69 -22.96 10.23
N PHE A 129 20.93 -22.98 10.67
CA PHE A 129 21.59 -21.84 11.28
C PHE A 129 22.22 -20.97 10.18
N TYR A 130 21.78 -19.72 10.06
CA TYR A 130 22.30 -18.76 9.07
C TYR A 130 22.89 -17.55 9.80
N ARG A 131 24.16 -17.23 9.53
CA ARG A 131 24.88 -16.15 10.22
C ARG A 131 24.52 -14.77 9.69
N SER A 132 24.00 -14.72 8.46
CA SER A 132 23.72 -13.48 7.76
C SER A 132 22.62 -13.64 6.71
N GLN A 133 22.03 -12.53 6.25
CA GLN A 133 21.04 -12.55 5.17
C GLN A 133 21.60 -13.11 3.84
N PRO A 134 22.87 -12.85 3.46
CA PRO A 134 23.50 -13.54 2.33
C PRO A 134 23.48 -15.06 2.43
N ASP A 135 23.68 -15.65 3.62
CA ASP A 135 23.64 -17.11 3.81
C ASP A 135 22.22 -17.66 3.61
N VAL A 136 21.21 -16.93 4.09
CA VAL A 136 19.80 -17.24 3.85
C VAL A 136 19.48 -17.22 2.36
N ASN A 137 19.90 -16.14 1.68
CA ASN A 137 19.64 -15.95 0.25
C ASN A 137 20.37 -17.01 -0.60
N ASP A 138 21.61 -17.38 -0.26
CA ASP A 138 22.35 -18.46 -0.93
C ASP A 138 21.62 -19.81 -0.78
N ALA A 139 21.19 -20.17 0.43
CA ALA A 139 20.47 -21.42 0.67
C ALA A 139 19.12 -21.48 -0.07
N ILE A 140 18.35 -20.39 -0.03
CA ILE A 140 17.08 -20.27 -0.76
C ILE A 140 17.30 -20.35 -2.26
N THR A 141 18.28 -19.62 -2.82
CA THR A 141 18.54 -19.61 -4.26
C THR A 141 19.04 -20.95 -4.79
N LYS A 142 19.84 -21.70 -4.00
CA LYS A 142 20.20 -23.10 -4.32
C LYS A 142 18.97 -24.00 -4.38
N ALA A 143 18.08 -23.92 -3.39
CA ALA A 143 16.84 -24.69 -3.38
C ALA A 143 15.90 -24.28 -4.52
N ALA A 144 15.79 -22.98 -4.82
CA ALA A 144 14.98 -22.43 -5.90
C ALA A 144 15.50 -22.87 -7.28
N LYS A 145 16.82 -22.82 -7.49
CA LYS A 145 17.46 -23.27 -8.72
C LYS A 145 17.25 -24.76 -8.96
N ALA A 146 17.32 -25.59 -7.92
CA ALA A 146 17.02 -27.02 -8.02
C ALA A 146 15.59 -27.30 -8.50
N LYS A 147 14.64 -26.38 -8.24
CA LYS A 147 13.27 -26.42 -8.77
C LYS A 147 13.09 -25.72 -10.13
N GLY A 148 14.17 -25.25 -10.75
CA GLY A 148 14.15 -24.51 -12.01
C GLY A 148 13.42 -23.17 -11.90
N ALA A 149 13.64 -22.45 -10.80
CA ALA A 149 13.17 -21.08 -10.61
C ALA A 149 14.11 -20.08 -11.28
N ASP A 150 13.54 -19.03 -11.88
CA ASP A 150 14.28 -17.87 -12.41
C ASP A 150 14.35 -16.74 -11.38
N SER A 151 13.34 -16.66 -10.50
CA SER A 151 13.29 -15.67 -9.43
C SER A 151 12.61 -16.19 -8.17
N TYR A 152 12.81 -15.49 -7.04
CA TYR A 152 12.27 -15.86 -5.73
C TYR A 152 11.89 -14.63 -4.90
N TYR A 153 10.99 -14.84 -3.93
CA TYR A 153 10.62 -13.85 -2.91
C TYR A 153 10.47 -14.53 -1.55
N ILE A 154 11.23 -14.11 -0.54
CA ILE A 154 11.11 -14.66 0.82
C ILE A 154 9.81 -14.17 1.44
N VAL A 155 8.92 -15.12 1.75
CA VAL A 155 7.59 -14.85 2.31
C VAL A 155 7.57 -14.94 3.83
N ARG A 156 8.50 -15.73 4.38
CA ARG A 156 8.56 -16.02 5.80
C ARG A 156 9.99 -16.33 6.19
N GLN A 157 10.44 -15.74 7.28
CA GLN A 157 11.69 -16.05 7.96
C GLN A 157 11.37 -15.98 9.45
N ILE A 158 11.43 -17.12 10.11
CA ILE A 158 11.11 -17.24 11.54
C ILE A 158 12.20 -18.03 12.25
N ASP A 159 12.42 -17.72 13.52
CA ASP A 159 13.24 -18.55 14.39
C ASP A 159 12.47 -19.82 14.75
N ALA A 160 13.09 -20.97 14.52
CA ALA A 160 12.52 -22.29 14.76
C ALA A 160 12.65 -22.73 16.21
N ASN A 161 13.59 -22.13 16.96
CA ASN A 161 13.89 -22.39 18.36
C ASN A 161 14.77 -21.28 18.94
N ASP A 162 14.92 -21.26 20.28
CA ASP A 162 15.74 -20.27 21.01
C ASP A 162 17.26 -20.35 20.72
N GLY A 163 17.69 -21.32 19.90
CA GLY A 163 19.08 -21.55 19.50
C GLY A 163 19.51 -20.85 18.21
N GLY A 164 18.66 -20.01 17.62
CA GLY A 164 18.99 -19.23 16.41
C GLY A 164 18.92 -20.01 15.10
N ASN A 165 18.36 -21.23 15.08
CA ASN A 165 18.00 -21.86 13.80
C ASN A 165 16.79 -21.15 13.23
N GLN A 166 16.84 -20.86 11.94
CA GLN A 166 15.75 -20.22 11.22
C GLN A 166 15.09 -21.21 10.28
N ARG A 167 13.79 -21.05 10.10
CA ARG A 167 13.01 -21.67 9.03
C ARG A 167 12.55 -20.58 8.07
N ILE A 168 13.08 -20.64 6.85
CA ILE A 168 12.83 -19.64 5.81
C ILE A 168 12.06 -20.28 4.69
N THR A 169 11.04 -19.57 4.21
CA THR A 169 10.24 -20.00 3.08
C THR A 169 10.15 -18.89 2.05
N ALA A 170 10.31 -19.27 0.78
CA ALA A 170 10.21 -18.36 -0.36
C ALA A 170 9.24 -18.91 -1.41
N TYR A 171 8.50 -18.00 -2.05
CA TYR A 171 7.88 -18.26 -3.33
C TYR A 171 8.93 -18.31 -4.42
N VAL A 172 8.73 -19.21 -5.39
CA VAL A 172 9.59 -19.32 -6.57
C VAL A 172 8.78 -19.17 -7.85
N TYR A 173 9.39 -18.51 -8.84
CA TYR A 173 8.74 -18.08 -10.07
C TYR A 173 9.52 -18.60 -11.28
N LYS A 174 8.80 -18.95 -12.35
CA LYS A 174 9.41 -19.23 -13.66
C LYS A 174 9.80 -17.92 -14.35
N LYS A 175 10.65 -18.03 -15.36
CA LYS A 175 11.05 -16.88 -16.20
C LYS A 175 9.86 -16.25 -16.92
N ASP A 176 8.89 -17.08 -17.28
CA ASP A 176 7.62 -16.74 -17.91
C ASP A 176 6.45 -16.74 -16.92
N ALA A 177 6.73 -16.48 -15.63
CA ALA A 177 5.69 -16.43 -14.60
C ALA A 177 4.53 -15.53 -15.02
N LYS A 178 3.32 -16.08 -14.99
CA LYS A 178 2.11 -15.35 -15.35
C LYS A 178 1.93 -14.18 -14.40
N LYS A 179 1.46 -13.05 -14.92
CA LYS A 179 1.08 -11.93 -14.07
C LYS A 179 -0.20 -12.29 -13.31
N ARG A 180 -0.19 -12.06 -12.00
CA ARG A 180 -1.40 -12.18 -11.17
C ARG A 180 -2.41 -11.14 -11.63
N ILE A 181 -3.65 -11.58 -11.77
CA ILE A 181 -4.77 -10.66 -11.73
C ILE A 181 -4.85 -10.22 -10.26
N LEU A 182 -4.48 -8.97 -9.98
CA LEU A 182 -4.62 -8.37 -8.67
C LEU A 182 -5.88 -7.53 -8.68
N GLN A 183 -6.80 -7.83 -7.77
CA GLN A 183 -7.96 -6.96 -7.58
C GLN A 183 -7.61 -5.84 -6.61
N SER A 184 -8.21 -4.67 -6.85
CA SER A 184 -8.07 -3.51 -5.97
C SER A 184 -8.54 -3.87 -4.55
N PRO A 185 -7.84 -3.44 -3.49
CA PRO A 185 -8.37 -3.54 -2.12
C PRO A 185 -9.65 -2.70 -1.95
N ASP A 186 -9.90 -1.75 -2.86
CA ASP A 186 -11.05 -0.85 -2.85
C ASP A 186 -12.20 -1.34 -3.75
N ALA A 187 -12.14 -2.60 -4.18
CA ALA A 187 -13.18 -3.18 -5.02
C ALA A 187 -14.52 -3.26 -4.24
N ILE A 188 -15.64 -3.04 -4.94
CA ILE A 188 -16.99 -3.16 -4.41
C ILE A 188 -17.29 -4.65 -4.17
N PRO A 189 -17.79 -5.09 -3.00
CA PRO A 189 -18.07 -6.50 -2.75
C PRO A 189 -19.04 -7.07 -3.79
N ALA A 190 -18.70 -8.20 -4.42
CA ALA A 190 -19.51 -8.80 -5.50
C ALA A 190 -20.92 -9.20 -5.05
N ASN A 191 -21.05 -9.61 -3.80
CA ASN A 191 -22.30 -10.01 -3.15
C ASN A 191 -23.10 -8.85 -2.53
N SER A 192 -22.62 -7.61 -2.70
CA SER A 192 -23.36 -6.40 -2.31
C SER A 192 -24.39 -6.01 -3.37
N GLU A 193 -25.34 -5.15 -2.99
CA GLU A 193 -26.27 -4.56 -3.95
C GLU A 193 -25.55 -3.67 -4.98
N ALA A 194 -24.59 -2.86 -4.52
CA ALA A 194 -23.76 -2.03 -5.39
C ALA A 194 -22.95 -2.87 -6.40
N GLY A 195 -22.38 -4.00 -5.94
CA GLY A 195 -21.66 -4.94 -6.81
C GLY A 195 -22.55 -5.53 -7.89
N ARG A 196 -23.75 -6.01 -7.53
CA ARG A 196 -24.73 -6.52 -8.50
C ARG A 196 -25.18 -5.44 -9.50
N ALA A 197 -25.40 -4.22 -9.03
CA ALA A 197 -25.77 -3.09 -9.88
C ALA A 197 -24.64 -2.68 -10.85
N ALA A 198 -23.40 -2.68 -10.38
CA ALA A 198 -22.22 -2.37 -11.20
C ALA A 198 -21.96 -3.46 -12.25
N ILE A 199 -22.12 -4.74 -11.90
CA ILE A 199 -22.07 -5.85 -12.87
C ILE A 199 -23.17 -5.69 -13.94
N ALA A 200 -24.39 -5.34 -13.53
CA ALA A 200 -25.52 -5.15 -14.46
C ALA A 200 -25.31 -3.96 -15.41
N LYS A 201 -24.65 -2.89 -14.97
CA LYS A 201 -24.27 -1.75 -15.84
C LYS A 201 -23.18 -2.11 -16.84
N GLY A 202 -22.34 -3.09 -16.55
CA GLY A 202 -21.23 -3.50 -17.41
C GLY A 202 -20.11 -2.46 -17.54
N GLY A 203 -19.16 -2.70 -18.44
CA GLY A 203 -18.10 -1.74 -18.76
C GLY A 203 -17.14 -1.44 -17.61
N GLU A 204 -16.76 -0.17 -17.45
CA GLU A 204 -15.83 0.29 -16.41
C GLU A 204 -16.37 0.11 -14.98
N GLU A 205 -17.69 0.15 -14.78
CA GLU A 205 -18.28 -0.04 -13.44
C GLU A 205 -18.16 -1.49 -12.98
N ALA A 206 -18.33 -2.46 -13.89
CA ALA A 206 -18.13 -3.88 -13.56
C ALA A 206 -16.68 -4.19 -13.15
N LYS A 207 -15.68 -3.44 -13.65
CA LYS A 207 -14.26 -3.59 -13.27
C LYS A 207 -13.96 -3.15 -11.84
N LYS A 208 -14.83 -2.34 -11.22
CA LYS A 208 -14.72 -1.92 -9.82
C LYS A 208 -15.23 -2.99 -8.86
N VAL A 209 -15.92 -4.02 -9.36
CA VAL A 209 -16.49 -5.09 -8.53
C VAL A 209 -15.44 -6.14 -8.26
N GLU A 210 -15.42 -6.62 -7.01
CA GLU A 210 -14.56 -7.70 -6.56
C GLU A 210 -14.78 -8.94 -7.43
N ILE A 211 -13.70 -9.60 -7.85
CA ILE A 211 -13.75 -10.84 -8.61
C ILE A 211 -13.57 -11.99 -7.60
N PRO A 212 -14.61 -12.82 -7.36
CA PRO A 212 -14.50 -13.92 -6.42
C PRO A 212 -13.31 -14.83 -6.73
N GLY A 213 -12.49 -15.10 -5.71
CA GLY A 213 -11.30 -15.94 -5.82
C GLY A 213 -10.02 -15.22 -6.28
N VAL A 214 -10.09 -13.95 -6.68
CA VAL A 214 -8.90 -13.19 -7.09
C VAL A 214 -8.19 -12.57 -5.87
N ALA A 215 -6.86 -12.55 -5.91
CA ALA A 215 -6.06 -12.01 -4.82
C ALA A 215 -6.15 -10.48 -4.71
N THR A 216 -6.33 -9.95 -3.51
CA THR A 216 -6.06 -8.52 -3.25
C THR A 216 -4.56 -8.26 -3.21
N SER A 217 -4.13 -7.08 -3.64
CA SER A 217 -2.71 -6.66 -3.71
C SER A 217 -1.98 -6.63 -2.37
N ALA A 218 -2.68 -6.83 -1.25
CA ALA A 218 -2.13 -6.77 0.11
C ALA A 218 -1.19 -7.94 0.46
N ALA A 219 -1.28 -9.08 -0.21
CA ALA A 219 -0.48 -10.27 0.10
C ALA A 219 0.14 -10.94 -1.15
N PRO A 220 1.48 -11.11 -1.20
CA PRO A 220 2.08 -12.08 -2.11
C PRO A 220 1.59 -13.47 -1.67
N GLY A 221 0.87 -14.18 -2.54
CA GLY A 221 0.42 -15.57 -2.26
C GLY A 221 -1.09 -15.83 -2.19
N ALA A 222 -1.96 -14.82 -2.16
CA ALA A 222 -3.42 -15.03 -2.17
C ALA A 222 -4.01 -15.40 -3.56
N SER A 223 -3.23 -15.98 -4.49
CA SER A 223 -3.80 -16.44 -5.78
C SER A 223 -4.59 -17.75 -5.61
N VAL A 224 -5.55 -17.97 -6.52
CA VAL A 224 -6.39 -19.19 -6.64
C VAL A 224 -5.58 -20.50 -6.61
N ALA A 225 -4.29 -20.44 -6.94
CA ALA A 225 -3.42 -21.61 -7.08
C ALA A 225 -2.80 -22.16 -5.78
N GLY A 226 -3.04 -21.54 -4.61
CA GLY A 226 -2.77 -22.17 -3.30
C GLY A 226 -1.36 -22.78 -3.15
N VAL A 227 -0.33 -22.13 -3.67
CA VAL A 227 1.03 -22.65 -3.63
C VAL A 227 1.59 -22.49 -2.22
N GLY A 228 1.65 -23.61 -1.49
CA GLY A 228 2.17 -23.68 -0.12
C GLY A 228 1.07 -23.53 0.94
N ARG A 229 0.81 -24.61 1.68
CA ARG A 229 -0.15 -24.65 2.79
C ARG A 229 0.38 -23.91 4.03
N PHE A 230 0.49 -22.58 3.95
CA PHE A 230 0.78 -21.73 5.12
C PHE A 230 -0.46 -21.47 5.99
N PHE A 231 -1.62 -21.94 5.54
CA PHE A 231 -2.94 -21.72 6.16
C PHE A 231 -3.11 -22.39 7.53
N GLU A 232 -2.24 -23.33 7.94
CA GLU A 232 -2.37 -24.03 9.23
C GLU A 232 -1.88 -23.24 10.44
N THR A 233 -1.09 -22.16 10.25
CA THR A 233 -0.59 -21.33 11.37
C THR A 233 -0.79 -19.83 11.18
N GLN A 234 -1.48 -19.40 10.12
CA GLN A 234 -1.95 -18.03 9.99
C GLN A 234 -3.40 -18.02 9.54
N THR A 235 -4.27 -17.50 10.41
CA THR A 235 -5.58 -16.96 10.02
C THR A 235 -5.36 -15.64 9.30
N THR A 236 -4.72 -15.65 8.13
CA THR A 236 -4.77 -14.52 7.20
C THR A 236 -5.75 -14.88 6.11
N LYS A 237 -7.04 -14.76 6.46
CA LYS A 237 -8.08 -14.49 5.48
C LYS A 237 -7.70 -13.16 4.83
N GLY A 238 -6.94 -13.21 3.74
CA GLY A 238 -6.79 -12.07 2.85
C GLY A 238 -8.18 -11.69 2.37
N GLY A 239 -8.72 -10.61 2.93
CA GLY A 239 -10.13 -10.23 2.78
C GLY A 239 -10.45 -9.08 3.71
N ARG A 240 -11.64 -8.49 3.53
CA ARG A 240 -12.12 -7.43 4.41
C ARG A 240 -12.25 -7.94 5.85
N TYR A 241 -12.05 -7.05 6.81
CA TYR A 241 -12.22 -7.42 8.22
C TYR A 241 -13.65 -7.89 8.44
N SER A 242 -13.82 -9.09 9.01
CA SER A 242 -15.13 -9.75 9.16
C SER A 242 -15.37 -10.08 10.62
N VAL A 243 -16.48 -9.59 11.14
CA VAL A 243 -16.99 -9.92 12.47
C VAL A 243 -17.96 -11.09 12.35
N THR A 244 -17.70 -12.16 13.08
CA THR A 244 -18.65 -13.28 13.23
C THR A 244 -19.41 -13.12 14.53
N LEU A 245 -20.73 -13.04 14.46
CA LEU A 245 -21.63 -12.98 15.61
C LEU A 245 -21.89 -14.39 16.18
N ASN A 246 -22.42 -14.45 17.41
CA ASN A 246 -22.68 -15.71 18.10
C ASN A 246 -23.65 -16.65 17.36
N ASP A 247 -24.52 -16.11 16.50
CA ASP A 247 -25.46 -16.87 15.66
C ASP A 247 -24.82 -17.36 14.34
N GLY A 248 -23.52 -17.11 14.14
CA GLY A 248 -22.79 -17.44 12.93
C GLY A 248 -22.90 -16.38 11.82
N THR A 249 -23.70 -15.33 12.01
CA THR A 249 -23.83 -14.23 11.06
C THR A 249 -22.48 -13.53 10.88
N LYS A 250 -22.07 -13.33 9.64
CA LYS A 250 -20.84 -12.61 9.29
C LYS A 250 -21.17 -11.24 8.72
N ILE A 251 -20.57 -10.21 9.30
CA ILE A 251 -20.68 -8.83 8.85
C ILE A 251 -19.27 -8.31 8.55
N GLU A 252 -19.08 -7.66 7.41
CA GLU A 252 -17.77 -7.19 6.97
C GLU A 252 -17.64 -5.66 7.09
N GLU A 253 -16.45 -5.19 7.44
CA GLU A 253 -16.12 -3.77 7.47
C GLU A 253 -15.56 -3.31 6.12
N LEU A 254 -16.15 -2.25 5.57
CA LEU A 254 -15.66 -1.59 4.36
C LEU A 254 -14.59 -0.56 4.70
N ASN A 255 -13.58 -0.45 3.83
CA ASN A 255 -12.68 0.70 3.86
C ASN A 255 -13.37 1.96 3.30
N ASN A 256 -12.78 3.13 3.53
CA ASN A 256 -13.36 4.41 3.13
C ASN A 256 -13.60 4.49 1.60
N ALA A 257 -12.67 4.00 0.78
CA ALA A 257 -12.78 4.04 -0.68
C ALA A 257 -13.90 3.15 -1.22
N THR A 258 -14.11 1.97 -0.63
CA THR A 258 -15.21 1.05 -0.98
C THR A 258 -16.54 1.61 -0.50
N ALA A 259 -16.58 2.13 0.73
CA ALA A 259 -17.79 2.74 1.30
C ALA A 259 -18.26 3.95 0.48
N ALA A 260 -17.34 4.78 -0.02
CA ALA A 260 -17.65 5.93 -0.89
C ALA A 260 -18.24 5.53 -2.26
N GLN A 261 -18.01 4.29 -2.71
CA GLN A 261 -18.59 3.75 -3.95
C GLN A 261 -19.96 3.09 -3.73
N MET A 262 -20.42 2.99 -2.48
CA MET A 262 -21.67 2.34 -2.11
C MET A 262 -22.63 3.35 -1.49
N VAL A 263 -23.93 3.13 -1.67
CA VAL A 263 -24.96 3.95 -1.03
C VAL A 263 -25.40 3.24 0.25
N PRO A 264 -25.26 3.86 1.43
CA PRO A 264 -25.74 3.25 2.67
C PRO A 264 -27.27 3.24 2.68
N PHE A 265 -27.87 2.15 3.14
CA PHE A 265 -29.33 2.06 3.26
C PHE A 265 -29.83 2.59 4.61
N ASP A 266 -28.96 2.64 5.61
CA ASP A 266 -29.26 3.10 6.97
C ASP A 266 -27.95 3.44 7.70
N SER A 267 -28.02 4.05 8.87
CA SER A 267 -26.90 4.30 9.76
C SER A 267 -27.23 3.96 11.22
N ILE A 268 -26.20 3.84 12.04
CA ILE A 268 -26.34 3.64 13.48
C ILE A 268 -25.44 4.61 14.23
N LYS A 269 -25.93 5.08 15.37
CA LYS A 269 -25.17 5.88 16.33
C LYS A 269 -25.44 5.35 17.73
N PHE A 270 -24.39 5.08 18.49
CA PHE A 270 -24.51 4.62 19.87
C PHE A 270 -23.28 4.98 20.69
N THR A 271 -23.45 5.04 22.00
CA THR A 271 -22.39 5.36 22.96
C THR A 271 -22.22 4.21 23.93
N GLY A 272 -20.97 3.91 24.29
CA GLY A 272 -20.67 2.93 25.32
C GLY A 272 -19.21 2.99 25.74
N ASN A 273 -18.87 2.21 26.76
CA ASN A 273 -17.51 2.01 27.22
C ASN A 273 -16.97 0.74 26.56
N TYR A 274 -15.91 0.88 25.76
CA TYR A 274 -15.32 -0.21 24.99
C TYR A 274 -13.81 -0.22 25.19
N GLY A 275 -13.24 -1.38 25.52
CA GLY A 275 -11.83 -1.53 25.87
C GLY A 275 -10.89 -1.59 24.67
N ASN A 276 -11.41 -1.89 23.47
CA ASN A 276 -10.60 -1.99 22.24
C ASN A 276 -11.47 -1.93 20.97
N MET A 277 -10.80 -1.82 19.81
CA MET A 277 -11.44 -1.76 18.50
C MET A 277 -12.21 -3.04 18.13
N THR A 278 -11.77 -4.22 18.57
CA THR A 278 -12.47 -5.48 18.31
C THR A 278 -13.86 -5.48 18.95
N GLU A 279 -13.94 -4.96 20.18
CA GLU A 279 -15.21 -4.81 20.89
C GLU A 279 -16.13 -3.79 20.22
N ILE A 280 -15.58 -2.63 19.80
CA ILE A 280 -16.32 -1.63 19.01
C ILE A 280 -16.89 -2.28 17.75
N SER A 281 -16.04 -2.96 16.98
CA SER A 281 -16.41 -3.63 15.73
C SER A 281 -17.50 -4.68 15.96
N TYR A 282 -17.39 -5.47 17.03
CA TYR A 282 -18.42 -6.44 17.41
C TYR A 282 -19.77 -5.78 17.71
N GLN A 283 -19.75 -4.66 18.42
CA GLN A 283 -20.96 -3.92 18.78
C GLN A 283 -21.61 -3.20 17.60
N VAL A 284 -20.81 -2.72 16.65
CA VAL A 284 -21.25 -2.20 15.36
C VAL A 284 -21.89 -3.33 14.54
N ALA A 285 -21.18 -4.43 14.34
CA ALA A 285 -21.66 -5.59 13.58
C ALA A 285 -22.96 -6.18 14.17
N LYS A 286 -23.07 -6.29 15.50
CA LYS A 286 -24.28 -6.77 16.17
C LYS A 286 -25.49 -5.88 15.88
N ARG A 287 -25.32 -4.56 15.81
CA ARG A 287 -26.39 -3.61 15.49
C ARG A 287 -26.67 -3.57 13.99
N ALA A 288 -25.63 -3.68 13.16
CA ALA A 288 -25.72 -3.79 11.71
C ALA A 288 -26.54 -5.02 11.29
N ALA A 289 -26.25 -6.19 11.88
CA ALA A 289 -26.96 -7.44 11.63
C ALA A 289 -28.45 -7.34 12.00
N LYS A 290 -28.78 -6.68 13.13
CA LYS A 290 -30.19 -6.43 13.51
C LYS A 290 -30.96 -5.61 12.49
N LYS A 291 -30.29 -4.72 11.77
CA LYS A 291 -30.85 -3.93 10.66
C LYS A 291 -30.73 -4.63 9.31
N GLY A 292 -30.24 -5.88 9.29
CA GLY A 292 -30.07 -6.69 8.09
C GLY A 292 -28.96 -6.19 7.15
N ALA A 293 -27.96 -5.49 7.68
CA ALA A 293 -26.77 -5.13 6.91
C ALA A 293 -25.88 -6.36 6.68
N LYS A 294 -25.14 -6.36 5.57
CA LYS A 294 -24.04 -7.30 5.34
C LYS A 294 -22.67 -6.65 5.54
N TYR A 295 -22.61 -5.34 5.35
CA TYR A 295 -21.41 -4.55 5.55
C TYR A 295 -21.68 -3.31 6.39
N TYR A 296 -20.65 -2.81 7.06
CA TYR A 296 -20.66 -1.51 7.72
C TYR A 296 -19.39 -0.72 7.41
N HIS A 297 -19.46 0.59 7.59
CA HIS A 297 -18.28 1.45 7.64
C HIS A 297 -18.39 2.38 8.85
N ILE A 298 -17.39 2.40 9.73
CA ILE A 298 -17.40 3.32 10.87
C ILE A 298 -17.03 4.71 10.36
N THR A 299 -18.01 5.61 10.32
CA THR A 299 -17.84 6.98 9.83
C THR A 299 -17.21 7.90 10.86
N ARG A 300 -17.47 7.64 12.15
CA ARG A 300 -16.94 8.48 13.23
C ARG A 300 -16.81 7.71 14.53
N GLN A 301 -15.70 7.94 15.22
CA GLN A 301 -15.49 7.57 16.62
C GLN A 301 -15.06 8.84 17.36
N TRP A 302 -15.74 9.18 18.44
CA TRP A 302 -15.37 10.34 19.25
C TRP A 302 -15.49 9.97 20.73
N GLN A 303 -14.46 10.31 21.49
CA GLN A 303 -14.40 10.07 22.93
C GLN A 303 -15.20 11.15 23.65
N GLU A 304 -16.13 10.71 24.51
CA GLU A 304 -16.93 11.58 25.38
C GLU A 304 -16.18 11.87 26.68
N ARG A 305 -16.79 12.67 27.58
CA ARG A 305 -16.27 12.83 28.95
C ARG A 305 -16.22 11.47 29.66
N GLY A 306 -15.02 11.07 30.10
CA GLY A 306 -14.75 9.80 30.76
C GLY A 306 -14.27 8.70 29.80
N ASN A 307 -14.64 7.45 30.08
CA ASN A 307 -14.22 6.27 29.29
C ASN A 307 -15.25 5.87 28.20
N ASN A 308 -16.23 6.73 27.92
CA ASN A 308 -17.26 6.46 26.92
C ASN A 308 -16.82 6.94 25.54
N ILE A 309 -17.18 6.17 24.50
CA ILE A 309 -16.94 6.48 23.10
C ILE A 309 -18.29 6.43 22.39
N THR A 310 -18.58 7.47 21.59
CA THR A 310 -19.71 7.48 20.67
C THR A 310 -19.24 7.05 19.28
N ILE A 311 -19.90 6.04 18.73
CA ILE A 311 -19.59 5.46 17.41
C ILE A 311 -20.76 5.73 16.48
N SER A 312 -20.43 6.17 15.26
CA SER A 312 -21.37 6.27 14.13
C SER A 312 -20.88 5.36 13.01
N ALA A 313 -21.79 4.60 12.41
CA ALA A 313 -21.48 3.72 11.30
C ALA A 313 -22.60 3.69 10.26
N ASP A 314 -22.21 3.65 9.00
CA ASP A 314 -23.10 3.49 7.85
C ASP A 314 -23.26 2.00 7.52
N LEU A 315 -24.45 1.62 7.06
CA LEU A 315 -24.85 0.24 6.83
C LEU A 315 -25.14 -0.04 5.36
N TYR A 316 -24.67 -1.19 4.87
CA TYR A 316 -24.77 -1.57 3.45
C TYR A 316 -25.27 -3.01 3.27
N LYS A 317 -25.90 -3.29 2.12
CA LYS A 317 -26.48 -4.58 1.72
C LYS A 317 -25.54 -5.44 0.88
#